data_AF-A0A419H650-F1
#
_entry.id   AF-A0A419H650-F1
#
_cell.length_a   1.000
_cell.length_b   1.000
_cell.length_c   1.000
_cell.angle_alpha   90.00
_cell.angle_beta   90.00
_cell.angle_gamma   90.00
#
_symmetry.space_group_name_H-M   'P 1'
#
loop_
_entity.id
_entity.type
_entity.pdbx_description
1 polymer ?
#
loop_
_entity_poly.entity_id
_entity_poly.type
_entity_poly.pdbx_seq_one_letter_code
_entity_poly.pdbx_strand_id
1 'polypeptide(L)'
;FEQILTNITLKKDALIQDSNGTIRETVANDVNSVGYLSHGLINEKIKAIKIDDVECTSEMIIAGQYKLVRPIFLLVKGEMVGEVKNFIDYILSVEGQKTIKDNGLLPAK
;
A
#
# COMPACT_ATOMS: atom_id res chain seq x y z
N PHE A 1 -7.17 10.44 -5.90
CA PHE A 1 -6.50 10.82 -4.62
C PHE A 1 -6.33 12.33 -4.56
N GLU A 2 -5.95 12.92 -5.70
CA GLU A 2 -5.84 14.35 -5.97
C GLU A 2 -7.10 15.15 -5.60
N GLN A 3 -8.29 14.58 -5.81
CA GLN A 3 -9.56 15.24 -5.45
C GLN A 3 -9.80 15.35 -3.92
N ILE A 4 -9.10 14.55 -3.11
CA ILE A 4 -9.25 14.51 -1.65
C ILE A 4 -8.21 15.42 -0.97
N LEU A 5 -7.08 15.67 -1.63
CA LEU A 5 -6.03 16.56 -1.14
C LEU A 5 -6.47 18.03 -1.28
N THR A 6 -7.09 18.56 -0.23
CA THR A 6 -7.34 20.00 -0.15
C THR A 6 -6.04 20.76 0.09
N ASN A 7 -5.85 21.91 -0.58
CA ASN A 7 -4.71 22.82 -0.42
C ASN A 7 -3.36 22.35 -1.01
N ILE A 8 -3.38 21.41 -1.96
CA ILE A 8 -2.18 21.02 -2.71
C ILE A 8 -2.37 21.35 -4.18
N THR A 9 -1.45 22.12 -4.76
CA THR A 9 -1.40 22.36 -6.20
C THR A 9 -0.42 21.37 -6.82
N LEU A 10 -0.94 20.47 -7.67
CA LEU A 10 -0.07 19.59 -8.45
C LEU A 10 0.68 20.39 -9.50
N LYS A 11 1.90 19.95 -9.79
CA LYS A 11 2.67 20.48 -10.91
C LYS A 11 1.90 20.20 -12.21
N LYS A 12 1.85 21.17 -13.13
CA LYS A 12 1.05 21.09 -14.37
C LYS A 12 1.45 19.93 -15.29
N ASP A 13 2.69 19.47 -15.20
CA ASP A 13 3.25 18.36 -15.97
C ASP A 13 3.37 17.07 -15.13
N ALA A 14 2.75 17.01 -13.95
CA ALA A 14 2.61 15.76 -13.22
C ALA A 14 1.72 14.81 -14.03
N LEU A 15 2.24 13.63 -14.34
CA LEU A 15 1.48 12.57 -14.99
C LEU A 15 0.54 11.92 -13.98
N ILE A 16 -0.74 11.83 -14.32
CA ILE A 16 -1.75 11.13 -13.51
C ILE A 16 -1.93 9.73 -14.09
N GLN A 17 -1.82 8.72 -13.24
CA GLN A 17 -1.91 7.32 -13.63
C GLN A 17 -2.95 6.59 -12.78
N ASP A 18 -3.76 5.75 -13.42
CA ASP A 18 -4.93 5.12 -12.78
C ASP A 18 -4.59 3.85 -11.97
N SER A 19 -3.35 3.34 -12.07
CA SER A 19 -2.98 2.10 -11.40
C SER A 19 -1.52 2.05 -10.95
N ASN A 20 -1.26 1.28 -9.90
CA ASN A 20 0.10 0.99 -9.45
C ASN A 20 0.95 0.34 -10.56
N GLY A 21 0.36 -0.51 -11.39
CA GLY A 21 1.05 -1.15 -12.50
C GLY A 21 1.52 -0.12 -13.53
N THR A 22 0.64 0.82 -13.90
CA THR A 22 0.99 1.89 -14.85
C THR A 22 2.04 2.84 -14.28
N ILE A 23 1.98 3.16 -12.98
CA ILE A 23 3.02 3.94 -12.30
C ILE A 23 4.36 3.18 -12.36
N ARG A 24 4.39 1.88 -12.03
CA ARG A 24 5.62 1.08 -12.09
C ARG A 24 6.22 1.05 -13.49
N GLU A 25 5.43 0.78 -14.51
CA GLU A 25 5.94 0.73 -15.89
C GLU A 25 6.39 2.12 -16.37
N THR A 26 5.73 3.20 -15.95
CA THR A 26 6.19 4.56 -16.26
C THR A 26 7.54 4.83 -15.61
N VAL A 27 7.68 4.51 -14.32
CA VAL A 27 8.94 4.69 -13.57
C VAL A 27 10.08 3.84 -14.12
N ALA A 28 9.79 2.62 -14.55
CA ALA A 28 10.78 1.74 -15.15
C ALA A 28 11.29 2.23 -16.52
N ASN A 29 10.49 3.00 -17.26
CA ASN A 29 10.81 3.44 -18.63
C ASN A 29 11.24 4.91 -18.75
N ASP A 30 11.10 5.71 -17.69
CA ASP A 30 11.55 7.10 -17.66
C ASP A 30 12.47 7.34 -16.46
N VAL A 31 13.77 7.51 -16.74
CA VAL A 31 14.84 7.71 -15.76
C VAL A 31 14.66 8.97 -14.90
N ASN A 32 13.89 9.96 -15.39
CA ASN A 32 13.66 11.22 -14.67
C ASN A 32 12.36 11.21 -13.85
N SER A 33 11.59 10.13 -13.92
CA SER A 33 10.29 10.05 -13.27
C SER A 33 10.40 9.60 -11.81
N VAL A 34 9.43 10.05 -11.01
CA VAL A 34 9.23 9.63 -9.63
C VAL A 34 7.74 9.43 -9.41
N GLY A 35 7.37 8.35 -8.71
CA GLY A 35 5.99 8.01 -8.43
C GLY A 35 5.84 7.30 -7.09
N TYR A 36 4.60 7.10 -6.67
CA TYR A 36 4.26 6.35 -5.47
C TYR A 36 3.38 5.16 -5.84
N LEU A 37 3.60 4.01 -5.20
CA LEU A 37 2.82 2.79 -5.41
C LEU A 37 2.83 1.91 -4.15
N SER A 38 1.96 0.91 -4.13
CA SER A 38 1.87 -0.07 -3.05
C SER A 38 3.15 -0.89 -2.90
N HIS A 39 3.65 -1.04 -1.67
CA HIS A 39 4.84 -1.82 -1.29
C HIS A 39 4.97 -3.16 -2.03
N GLY A 40 3.90 -3.97 -2.06
CA GLY A 40 3.91 -5.29 -2.70
C GLY A 40 4.13 -5.34 -4.21
N LEU A 41 4.21 -4.19 -4.89
CA LEU A 41 4.48 -4.10 -6.33
C LEU A 41 5.89 -3.60 -6.66
N ILE A 42 6.72 -3.35 -5.64
CA ILE A 42 8.14 -3.08 -5.81
C ILE A 42 8.84 -4.32 -6.36
N ASN A 43 9.66 -4.14 -7.37
CA ASN A 43 10.47 -5.17 -7.99
C ASN A 43 11.78 -4.58 -8.53
N GLU A 44 12.61 -5.41 -9.16
CA GLU A 44 13.93 -5.06 -9.70
C GLU A 44 13.92 -3.98 -10.80
N LYS A 45 12.77 -3.70 -11.41
CA LYS A 45 12.65 -2.68 -12.47
C LYS A 45 12.64 -1.25 -11.93
N ILE A 46 12.41 -1.07 -10.65
CA ILE A 46 12.31 0.25 -10.01
C ILE A 46 13.18 0.31 -8.75
N LYS A 47 13.54 1.53 -8.34
CA LYS A 47 14.29 1.77 -7.13
C LYS A 47 13.41 2.40 -6.06
N ALA A 48 13.20 1.70 -4.94
CA ALA A 48 12.56 2.28 -3.77
C ALA A 48 13.49 3.32 -3.12
N ILE A 49 12.93 4.49 -2.79
CA ILE A 49 13.66 5.56 -2.10
C ILE A 49 13.47 5.40 -0.59
N LYS A 50 14.55 5.63 0.17
CA LYS A 50 14.49 5.67 1.64
C LYS A 50 13.72 6.91 2.10
N ILE A 51 12.95 6.76 3.17
CA ILE A 51 12.26 7.87 3.83
C ILE A 51 12.84 7.97 5.23
N ASP A 52 13.36 9.14 5.60
CA ASP A 52 14.05 9.38 6.87
C ASP A 52 15.15 8.33 7.16
N ASP A 53 15.96 8.02 6.14
CA ASP A 53 17.00 6.98 6.13
C ASP A 53 16.53 5.52 6.36
N VAL A 54 15.20 5.30 6.41
CA VAL A 54 14.61 3.96 6.55
C VAL A 54 14.26 3.36 5.18
N GLU A 55 14.66 2.10 4.98
CA GLU A 55 14.32 1.33 3.78
C GLU A 55 12.86 0.84 3.80
N CYS A 56 12.22 0.84 2.63
CA CYS A 56 10.86 0.31 2.47
C CYS A 56 10.91 -1.23 2.37
N THR A 57 11.12 -1.90 3.50
CA THR A 57 11.06 -3.38 3.58
C THR A 57 9.94 -3.82 4.51
N SER A 58 9.47 -5.05 4.32
CA SER A 58 8.45 -5.63 5.20
C SER A 58 8.90 -5.64 6.66
N GLU A 59 10.18 -5.90 6.95
CA GLU A 59 10.71 -5.85 8.31
C GLU A 59 10.63 -4.44 8.91
N MET A 60 11.07 -3.41 8.16
CA MET A 60 11.08 -2.03 8.63
C MET A 60 9.68 -1.46 8.81
N ILE A 61 8.73 -1.88 7.97
CA ILE A 61 7.32 -1.50 8.10
C ILE A 61 6.70 -2.15 9.34
N ILE A 62 6.89 -3.45 9.54
CA ILE A 62 6.34 -4.18 10.70
C ILE A 62 6.97 -3.67 12.00
N ALA A 63 8.25 -3.31 11.98
CA ALA A 63 8.93 -2.66 13.11
C ALA A 63 8.46 -1.22 13.38
N GLY A 64 7.60 -0.66 12.54
CA GLY A 64 7.08 0.70 12.65
C GLY A 64 8.12 1.79 12.37
N GLN A 65 9.27 1.44 11.77
CA GLN A 65 10.32 2.39 11.43
C GLN A 65 9.98 3.13 10.13
N TYR A 66 9.48 2.42 9.12
CA TYR A 66 9.01 3.05 7.89
C TYR A 66 7.64 3.68 8.11
N LYS A 67 7.53 5.01 8.00
CA LYS A 67 6.34 5.77 8.46
C LYS A 67 5.23 5.92 7.41
N LEU A 68 5.52 5.75 6.12
CA LEU A 68 4.52 5.85 5.05
C LEU A 68 3.71 4.55 4.93
N VAL A 69 2.94 4.27 5.96
CA VAL A 69 2.14 3.05 6.09
C VAL A 69 0.72 3.45 6.44
N ARG A 70 -0.27 2.77 5.86
CA ARG A 70 -1.67 2.91 6.25
C ARG A 70 -2.24 1.57 6.67
N PRO A 71 -2.92 1.49 7.82
CA PRO A 71 -3.70 0.31 8.16
C PRO A 71 -4.88 0.15 7.20
N ILE A 72 -5.24 -1.09 6.91
CA ILE A 72 -6.50 -1.44 6.24
C ILE A 72 -7.53 -1.69 7.33
N PHE A 73 -8.61 -0.91 7.32
CA PHE A 73 -9.68 -1.04 8.30
C PHE A 73 -10.86 -1.84 7.72
N LEU A 74 -11.36 -2.78 8.53
CA LEU A 74 -12.68 -3.37 8.36
C LEU A 74 -13.63 -2.63 9.30
N LEU A 75 -14.52 -1.81 8.74
CA LEU A 75 -15.45 -1.00 9.52
C LEU A 75 -16.81 -1.69 9.58
N VAL A 76 -17.28 -1.96 10.80
CA VAL A 76 -18.60 -2.56 11.07
C VAL A 76 -19.43 -1.58 11.88
N LYS A 77 -20.71 -1.45 11.52
CA LYS A 77 -21.66 -0.64 12.28
C LYS A 77 -22.39 -1.52 13.29
N GLY A 78 -22.13 -1.31 14.58
CA GLY A 78 -22.71 -2.11 15.66
C GLY A 78 -21.92 -3.39 15.95
N GLU A 79 -22.57 -4.40 16.50
CA GLU A 79 -21.93 -5.66 16.86
C GLU A 79 -21.70 -6.56 15.64
N MET A 80 -20.57 -7.29 15.65
CA MET A 80 -20.26 -8.29 14.63
C MET A 80 -21.04 -9.58 14.93
N VAL A 81 -22.07 -9.87 14.12
CA VAL A 81 -22.90 -11.06 14.26
C VAL A 81 -23.05 -11.82 12.94
N GLY A 82 -23.33 -13.12 13.04
CA GLY A 82 -23.57 -13.99 11.88
C GLY A 82 -22.44 -13.96 10.86
N GLU A 83 -22.81 -13.86 9.58
CA GLU A 83 -21.85 -13.92 8.46
C GLU A 83 -20.81 -12.80 8.47
N VAL A 84 -21.14 -11.61 9.00
CA VAL A 84 -20.16 -10.53 9.14
C VAL A 84 -19.04 -10.94 10.09
N LYS A 85 -19.39 -11.58 11.21
CA LYS A 85 -18.40 -12.10 12.15
C LYS A 85 -17.57 -13.22 11.50
N ASN A 86 -18.22 -14.17 10.84
CA ASN A 86 -17.53 -15.28 10.18
C ASN A 86 -16.52 -14.79 9.13
N PHE A 87 -16.88 -13.78 8.36
CA PHE A 87 -16.00 -13.20 7.35
C PHE A 87 -14.78 -12.50 7.97
N ILE A 88 -14.99 -11.71 9.03
CA ILE A 88 -13.89 -11.03 9.74
C ILE A 88 -12.99 -12.05 10.43
N ASP A 89 -13.56 -13.09 11.05
CA ASP A 89 -12.81 -14.19 11.66
C ASP A 89 -11.96 -14.90 10.59
N TYR A 90 -12.50 -15.14 9.39
CA TYR A 90 -11.75 -15.70 8.25
C TYR A 90 -10.60 -14.80 7.84
N ILE A 91 -10.83 -13.49 7.65
CA ILE A 91 -9.78 -12.54 7.28
C ILE A 91 -8.64 -12.57 8.31
N LEU A 92 -8.97 -12.63 9.61
CA LEU A 92 -8.01 -12.66 10.71
C LEU A 92 -7.41 -14.05 11.00
N SER A 93 -7.90 -15.10 10.33
CA SER A 93 -7.39 -16.46 10.46
C SER A 93 -6.00 -16.64 9.82
N VAL A 94 -5.32 -17.74 10.13
CA VAL A 94 -4.02 -18.08 9.50
C VAL A 94 -4.13 -18.14 7.98
N GLU A 95 -5.23 -18.68 7.46
CA GLU A 95 -5.47 -18.78 6.01
C GLU A 95 -5.69 -17.40 5.37
N GLY A 96 -6.51 -16.56 6.01
CA GLY A 96 -6.76 -15.19 5.55
C GLY A 96 -5.48 -14.35 5.54
N GLN A 97 -4.70 -14.41 6.62
CA GLN A 97 -3.41 -13.71 6.72
C GLN A 97 -2.39 -14.21 5.70
N LYS A 98 -2.34 -15.53 5.44
CA LYS A 98 -1.51 -16.09 4.37
C LYS A 98 -1.92 -15.53 3.00
N THR A 99 -3.22 -15.49 2.71
CA THR A 99 -3.74 -14.95 1.45
C THR A 99 -3.39 -13.47 1.27
N ILE A 100 -3.50 -12.66 2.33
CA ILE A 100 -3.09 -11.25 2.34
C ILE A 100 -1.60 -11.12 1.98
N LYS A 101 -0.74 -11.91 2.62
CA LYS A 101 0.71 -11.92 2.38
C LYS A 101 1.04 -12.31 0.94
N ASP A 102 0.42 -13.38 0.42
CA ASP A 102 0.65 -13.89 -0.93
C ASP A 102 0.24 -12.87 -2.01
N ASN A 103 -0.65 -11.93 -1.68
CA ASN A 103 -1.07 -10.82 -2.56
C ASN A 103 -0.28 -9.51 -2.33
N GLY A 104 0.84 -9.55 -1.61
CA GLY A 104 1.75 -8.42 -1.45
C GLY A 104 1.32 -7.38 -0.41
N LEU A 105 0.36 -7.71 0.44
CA LEU A 105 -0.01 -6.92 1.61
C LEU A 105 0.72 -7.43 2.86
N LEU A 106 0.73 -6.60 3.90
CA LEU A 106 1.31 -6.98 5.18
C LEU A 106 0.22 -7.56 6.09
N PRO A 107 0.45 -8.74 6.70
CA PRO A 107 -0.43 -9.30 7.71
C PRO A 107 -0.68 -8.33 8.88
N ALA A 108 -1.88 -8.41 9.46
CA ALA A 108 -2.24 -7.64 10.65
C ALA A 108 -1.59 -8.19 11.94
N LYS A 109 -1.10 -9.44 11.91
CA LYS A 109 -0.43 -10.15 13.00
C LYS A 109 0.68 -11.04 12.46
#